data_AF-A0A0W1L7M5-F1
#
_entry.id   AF-A0A0W1L7M5-F1
#
_cell.length_a   1.000
_cell.length_b   1.000
_cell.length_c   1.000
_cell.angle_alpha   90.00
_cell.angle_beta   90.00
_cell.angle_gamma   90.00
#
_symmetry.space_group_name_H-M   'P 1'
#
loop_
_entity.id
_entity.type
_entity.pdbx_description
1 polymer ?
#
loop_
_entity_poly.entity_id
_entity_poly.type
_entity_poly.pdbx_seq_one_letter_code
_entity_poly.pdbx_strand_id
1 'polypeptide(L)'
;MIKNSPLSLLLAFIAGITLASGYFFLTAPTPSQQEANVELIQTQSKVSKEPVEVTQVSVLPTMEVEKESADSDLGSDHSKEQLQQQVKELEQALAVQKATVKSYQKQLRAPSDFEQVLLDKFDQQTRNEEWAYRTETALQDFLITADLTITPELVSAQCKTSVCKFELVAPKGNEEFDHRQWRELNDKLVKQAFWQQFKTSTSTSSDDDFQLLLSTEP
;
A
#
# COMPACT_ATOMS: atom_id res chain seq x y z
N MET A 1 59.48 5.81 21.67
CA MET A 1 59.03 4.95 20.55
C MET A 1 58.36 3.72 21.14
N ILE A 2 57.02 3.69 21.17
CA ILE A 2 56.25 2.54 21.66
C ILE A 2 55.93 1.69 20.42
N LYS A 3 56.43 0.45 20.38
CA LYS A 3 56.10 -0.51 19.31
C LYS A 3 54.68 -0.99 19.55
N ASN A 4 53.75 -0.53 18.72
CA ASN A 4 52.36 -0.98 18.74
C ASN A 4 52.32 -2.45 18.30
N SER A 5 52.24 -3.37 19.27
CA SER A 5 52.11 -4.79 19.00
C SER A 5 50.65 -5.09 18.65
N PRO A 6 50.36 -5.75 17.51
CA PRO A 6 48.99 -6.09 17.09
C PRO A 6 48.25 -6.98 18.10
N LEU A 7 49.01 -7.67 18.95
CA LEU A 7 48.50 -8.49 20.05
C LEU A 7 47.83 -7.65 21.15
N SER A 8 48.30 -6.42 21.38
CA SER A 8 47.70 -5.49 22.36
C SER A 8 46.36 -4.94 21.87
N LEU A 9 46.16 -4.82 20.56
CA LEU A 9 44.92 -4.35 19.95
C LEU A 9 43.84 -5.44 19.99
N LEU A 10 44.23 -6.70 19.79
CA LEU A 10 43.35 -7.86 19.94
C LEU A 10 42.87 -8.07 21.39
N LEU A 11 43.76 -7.91 22.37
CA LEU A 11 43.39 -8.02 23.78
C LEU A 11 42.43 -6.92 24.23
N ALA A 12 42.60 -5.68 23.74
CA ALA A 12 41.68 -4.59 24.04
C ALA A 12 40.28 -4.79 23.43
N PHE A 13 40.20 -5.37 22.23
CA PHE A 13 38.92 -5.64 21.56
C PHE A 13 38.10 -6.73 22.29
N ILE A 14 38.76 -7.80 22.73
CA ILE A 14 38.10 -8.89 23.47
C ILE A 14 37.64 -8.42 24.86
N ALA A 15 38.44 -7.60 25.56
CA ALA A 15 38.05 -7.02 26.84
C ALA A 15 36.86 -6.05 26.73
N GLY A 16 36.74 -5.31 25.61
CA GLY A 16 35.59 -4.43 25.36
C GLY A 16 34.29 -5.21 25.13
N ILE A 17 34.34 -6.32 24.40
CA ILE A 17 33.15 -7.14 24.08
C ILE A 17 32.60 -7.86 25.31
N THR A 18 33.48 -8.33 26.22
CA THR A 18 33.03 -9.01 27.45
C THR A 18 32.38 -8.06 28.45
N LEU A 19 32.87 -6.82 28.58
CA LEU A 19 32.25 -5.81 29.45
C LEU A 19 30.90 -5.32 28.94
N ALA A 20 30.74 -5.11 27.62
CA ALA A 20 29.47 -4.68 27.04
C ALA A 20 28.40 -5.78 27.06
N SER A 21 28.79 -7.04 26.84
CA SER A 21 27.86 -8.17 26.84
C SER A 21 27.42 -8.57 28.26
N GLY A 22 28.27 -8.37 29.26
CA GLY A 22 27.93 -8.64 30.67
C GLY A 22 26.91 -7.65 31.26
N TYR A 23 26.90 -6.39 30.80
CA TYR A 23 25.97 -5.38 31.29
C TYR A 23 24.51 -5.68 30.90
N PHE A 24 24.29 -6.26 29.72
CA PHE A 24 22.96 -6.62 29.22
C PHE A 24 22.29 -7.76 30.01
N PHE A 25 23.07 -8.67 30.60
CA PHE A 25 22.53 -9.77 31.41
C PHE A 25 22.14 -9.34 32.84
N LEU A 26 22.68 -8.23 33.35
CA LEU A 26 22.41 -7.73 34.70
C LEU A 26 21.25 -6.71 34.76
N THR A 27 20.84 -6.14 33.62
CA THR A 27 19.76 -5.15 33.54
C THR A 27 18.49 -5.67 32.86
N ALA A 28 18.39 -6.97 32.59
CA ALA A 28 17.18 -7.54 32.03
C ALA A 28 16.03 -7.41 33.06
N PRO A 29 14.96 -6.65 32.76
CA PRO A 29 13.80 -6.59 33.65
C PRO A 29 13.09 -7.94 33.61
N THR A 30 12.90 -8.52 34.80
CA THR A 30 12.06 -9.71 35.00
C THR A 30 10.64 -9.44 34.51
N PRO A 31 10.00 -10.35 33.75
CA PRO A 31 8.60 -10.21 33.40
C PRO A 31 7.75 -10.54 34.64
N SER A 32 7.32 -9.51 35.36
CA SER A 32 6.31 -9.67 36.41
C SER A 32 4.96 -9.97 35.76
N GLN A 33 4.45 -11.17 36.06
CA GLN A 33 3.03 -11.51 35.91
C GLN A 33 2.19 -10.44 36.61
N GLN A 34 1.27 -9.80 35.88
CA GLN A 34 0.21 -8.99 36.47
C GLN A 34 -1.12 -9.65 36.14
N GLU A 35 -1.69 -10.23 37.18
CA GLU A 35 -3.02 -10.82 37.24
C GLU A 35 -4.11 -9.79 36.97
N ALA A 36 -5.24 -10.32 36.50
CA ALA A 36 -6.44 -9.63 36.10
C ALA A 36 -7.03 -8.69 37.17
N ASN A 37 -7.53 -7.54 36.71
CA ASN A 37 -8.70 -6.92 37.32
C ASN A 37 -9.54 -6.23 36.23
N VAL A 38 -10.58 -6.93 35.77
CA VAL A 38 -11.66 -6.34 34.97
C VAL A 38 -12.73 -5.89 35.96
N GLU A 39 -12.67 -4.62 36.34
CA GLU A 39 -13.71 -4.01 37.16
C GLU A 39 -14.89 -3.60 36.26
N LEU A 40 -15.94 -4.41 36.36
CA LEU A 40 -17.27 -4.23 35.79
C LEU A 40 -17.92 -2.97 36.39
N ILE A 41 -17.89 -1.83 35.67
CA ILE A 41 -18.72 -0.67 36.03
C ILE A 41 -20.15 -0.94 35.57
N GLN A 42 -20.93 -1.45 36.50
CA GLN A 42 -22.39 -1.45 36.50
C GLN A 42 -22.86 -0.04 36.88
N THR A 43 -23.51 0.68 35.97
CA THR A 43 -24.40 1.78 36.36
C THR A 43 -25.66 1.78 35.50
N GLN A 44 -26.74 1.48 36.20
CA GLN A 44 -28.12 1.41 35.78
C GLN A 44 -28.61 2.80 35.34
N SER A 45 -29.17 2.92 34.14
CA SER A 45 -30.06 4.04 33.82
C SER A 45 -31.37 3.54 33.24
N LYS A 46 -32.40 4.30 33.56
CA LYS A 46 -33.76 3.87 33.87
C LYS A 46 -34.63 3.82 32.61
N VAL A 47 -35.43 2.77 32.55
CA VAL A 47 -36.55 2.47 31.65
C VAL A 47 -37.42 3.71 31.34
N SER A 48 -37.73 3.91 30.05
CA SER A 48 -39.03 4.45 29.61
C SER A 48 -39.54 3.62 28.42
N LYS A 49 -40.77 3.14 28.55
CA LYS A 49 -41.51 2.31 27.58
C LYS A 49 -42.32 3.22 26.65
N GLU A 50 -42.29 2.98 25.34
CA GLU A 50 -43.49 2.61 24.55
C GLU A 50 -43.10 2.25 23.10
N PRO A 51 -43.85 1.34 22.44
CA PRO A 51 -43.46 0.66 21.22
C PRO A 51 -43.98 1.40 19.97
N VAL A 52 -43.11 1.61 18.98
CA VAL A 52 -43.55 1.96 17.63
C VAL A 52 -43.34 0.74 16.73
N GLU A 53 -44.42 -0.02 16.66
CA GLU A 53 -44.93 -0.76 15.50
C GLU A 53 -44.07 -0.65 14.23
N VAL A 54 -43.21 -1.66 13.99
CA VAL A 54 -42.63 -1.89 12.66
C VAL A 54 -43.70 -2.62 11.85
N THR A 55 -44.53 -1.85 11.15
CA THR A 55 -45.42 -2.34 10.11
C THR A 55 -44.58 -3.11 9.09
N GLN A 56 -44.80 -4.43 9.06
CA GLN A 56 -44.36 -5.31 8.00
C GLN A 56 -44.96 -4.83 6.68
N VAL A 57 -44.16 -4.23 5.82
CA VAL A 57 -44.51 -4.06 4.41
C VAL A 57 -44.35 -5.43 3.75
N SER A 58 -45.46 -6.16 3.77
CA SER A 58 -45.78 -7.18 2.79
C SER A 58 -45.73 -6.53 1.40
N VAL A 59 -44.99 -7.12 0.46
CA VAL A 59 -45.49 -7.76 -0.77
C VAL A 59 -44.28 -8.00 -1.67
N LEU A 60 -43.79 -9.23 -1.60
CA LEU A 60 -43.01 -9.87 -2.64
C LEU A 60 -43.96 -10.12 -3.82
N PRO A 61 -43.70 -9.65 -5.06
CA PRO A 61 -44.43 -10.17 -6.20
C PRO A 61 -43.87 -11.56 -6.50
N THR A 62 -44.58 -12.58 -6.05
CA THR A 62 -44.54 -13.93 -6.62
C THR A 62 -44.92 -13.80 -8.09
N MET A 63 -43.95 -13.71 -9.00
CA MET A 63 -44.20 -13.98 -10.41
C MET A 63 -44.31 -15.48 -10.56
N GLU A 64 -45.54 -15.93 -10.81
CA GLU A 64 -45.87 -17.26 -11.29
C GLU A 64 -45.01 -17.57 -12.52
N VAL A 65 -44.21 -18.62 -12.43
CA VAL A 65 -43.53 -19.23 -13.58
C VAL A 65 -44.60 -20.03 -14.32
N GLU A 66 -45.32 -19.36 -15.21
CA GLU A 66 -46.12 -20.02 -16.23
C GLU A 66 -45.17 -20.38 -17.38
N LYS A 67 -44.76 -21.65 -17.42
CA LYS A 67 -44.14 -22.26 -18.57
C LYS A 67 -45.19 -22.37 -19.67
N GLU A 68 -45.12 -21.51 -20.68
CA GLU A 68 -45.67 -21.81 -21.99
C GLU A 68 -44.59 -21.72 -23.06
N SER A 69 -44.67 -22.71 -23.93
CA SER A 69 -43.69 -23.21 -24.89
C SER A 69 -43.23 -22.22 -25.95
N ALA A 70 -41.96 -22.39 -26.32
CA ALA A 70 -41.32 -21.85 -27.51
C ALA A 70 -42.13 -22.16 -28.78
N ASP A 71 -42.28 -21.17 -29.67
CA ASP A 71 -41.64 -21.19 -30.98
C ASP A 71 -41.75 -19.83 -31.70
N SER A 72 -40.88 -19.61 -32.69
CA SER A 72 -40.83 -18.53 -33.70
C SER A 72 -39.71 -17.50 -33.52
N ASP A 73 -38.51 -17.96 -33.82
CA ASP A 73 -37.65 -17.45 -34.90
C ASP A 73 -37.95 -16.01 -35.39
N LEU A 74 -37.01 -15.10 -35.08
CA LEU A 74 -36.48 -13.97 -35.87
C LEU A 74 -35.89 -12.92 -34.90
N GLY A 75 -34.58 -12.96 -34.60
CA GLY A 75 -33.97 -11.93 -33.75
C GLY A 75 -32.50 -12.12 -33.37
N SER A 76 -31.66 -12.56 -34.32
CA SER A 76 -30.26 -12.95 -34.00
C SER A 76 -29.26 -11.79 -33.88
N ASP A 77 -29.56 -10.59 -34.37
CA ASP A 77 -28.61 -9.46 -34.31
C ASP A 77 -29.03 -8.40 -33.27
N HIS A 78 -30.32 -8.08 -33.17
CA HIS A 78 -30.80 -7.02 -32.27
C HIS A 78 -30.62 -7.35 -30.77
N SER A 79 -30.81 -8.62 -30.40
CA SER A 79 -30.62 -9.09 -29.02
C SER A 79 -29.14 -9.07 -28.62
N LYS A 80 -28.24 -9.36 -29.57
CA LYS A 80 -26.79 -9.32 -29.35
C LYS A 80 -26.27 -7.90 -29.18
N GLU A 81 -26.76 -6.96 -29.99
CA GLU A 81 -26.47 -5.52 -29.84
C GLU A 81 -26.97 -4.99 -28.49
N GLN A 82 -28.17 -5.38 -28.05
CA GLN A 82 -28.72 -4.97 -26.75
C GLN A 82 -27.91 -5.52 -25.57
N LEU A 83 -27.43 -6.77 -25.64
CA LEU A 83 -26.51 -7.32 -24.63
C LEU A 83 -25.16 -6.60 -24.62
N GLN A 84 -24.59 -6.28 -25.79
CA GLN A 84 -23.34 -5.52 -25.87
C GLN A 84 -23.48 -4.12 -25.28
N GLN A 85 -24.63 -3.47 -25.53
CA GLN A 85 -24.95 -2.17 -24.93
C GLN A 85 -25.02 -2.26 -23.40
N GLN A 86 -25.68 -3.30 -22.86
CA GLN A 86 -25.77 -3.52 -21.41
C GLN A 86 -24.42 -3.84 -20.78
N VAL A 87 -23.59 -4.68 -21.41
CA VAL A 87 -22.23 -4.98 -20.93
C VAL A 87 -21.40 -3.71 -20.88
N LYS A 88 -21.47 -2.86 -21.91
CA LYS A 88 -20.75 -1.59 -21.94
C LYS A 88 -21.23 -0.62 -20.86
N GLU A 89 -22.54 -0.55 -20.61
CA GLU A 89 -23.12 0.25 -19.53
C GLU A 89 -22.67 -0.27 -18.15
N LEU A 90 -22.69 -1.59 -17.95
CA LEU A 90 -22.21 -2.26 -16.74
C LEU A 90 -20.72 -2.02 -16.51
N GLU A 91 -19.88 -2.13 -17.54
CA GLU A 91 -18.45 -1.82 -17.49
C GLU A 91 -18.20 -0.37 -17.10
N GLN A 92 -18.96 0.57 -17.68
CA GLN A 92 -18.88 1.98 -17.33
C GLN A 92 -19.31 2.22 -15.88
N ALA A 93 -20.42 1.65 -15.44
CA ALA A 93 -20.90 1.76 -14.06
C ALA A 93 -19.88 1.18 -13.06
N LEU A 94 -19.25 0.06 -13.41
CA LEU A 94 -18.23 -0.59 -12.60
C LEU A 94 -16.95 0.25 -12.53
N ALA A 95 -16.53 0.87 -13.64
CA ALA A 95 -15.40 1.81 -13.65
C ALA A 95 -15.68 3.04 -12.76
N VAL A 96 -16.89 3.59 -12.80
CA VAL A 96 -17.31 4.73 -11.95
C VAL A 96 -17.35 4.34 -10.47
N GLN A 97 -17.91 3.18 -10.14
CA GLN A 97 -17.93 2.69 -8.76
C GLN A 97 -16.52 2.43 -8.22
N LYS A 98 -15.64 1.79 -9.00
CA LYS A 98 -14.23 1.59 -8.63
C LYS A 98 -13.51 2.93 -8.40
N ALA A 99 -13.71 3.91 -9.27
CA ALA A 99 -13.12 5.25 -9.11
C ALA A 99 -13.61 5.93 -7.81
N THR A 100 -14.90 5.79 -7.50
CA THR A 100 -15.52 6.35 -6.30
C THR A 100 -14.94 5.70 -5.04
N VAL A 101 -14.88 4.36 -4.98
CA VAL A 101 -14.27 3.62 -3.86
C VAL A 101 -12.80 4.02 -3.67
N LYS A 102 -12.03 4.09 -4.76
CA LYS A 102 -10.63 4.52 -4.71
C LYS A 102 -10.48 5.94 -4.17
N SER A 103 -11.40 6.85 -4.51
CA SER A 103 -11.39 8.22 -3.98
C SER A 103 -11.64 8.26 -2.47
N TYR A 104 -12.61 7.48 -1.97
CA TYR A 104 -12.88 7.37 -0.54
C TYR A 104 -11.74 6.72 0.22
N GLN A 105 -11.14 5.66 -0.34
CA GLN A 105 -9.98 5.01 0.25
C GLN A 105 -8.80 5.98 0.38
N LYS A 106 -8.54 6.82 -0.64
CA LYS A 106 -7.54 7.89 -0.56
C LYS A 106 -7.89 8.94 0.49
N GLN A 107 -9.16 9.30 0.63
CA GLN A 107 -9.60 10.29 1.62
C GLN A 107 -9.51 9.77 3.06
N LEU A 108 -9.71 8.47 3.27
CA LEU A 108 -9.61 7.82 4.58
C LEU A 108 -8.16 7.53 4.99
N ARG A 109 -7.24 7.40 4.03
CA ARG A 109 -5.83 7.14 4.30
C ARG A 109 -5.10 8.45 4.56
N ALA A 110 -5.02 8.84 5.83
CA ALA A 110 -4.14 9.93 6.24
C ALA A 110 -2.67 9.53 5.97
N PRO A 111 -1.86 10.41 5.35
CA PRO A 111 -0.42 10.20 5.27
C PRO A 111 0.16 10.02 6.68
N SER A 112 1.21 9.22 6.79
CA SER A 112 1.99 9.24 8.04
C SER A 112 2.63 10.61 8.25
N ASP A 113 2.89 11.01 9.50
CA ASP A 113 3.54 12.31 9.81
C ASP A 113 4.83 12.51 8.99
N PHE A 114 5.61 11.44 8.81
CA PHE A 114 6.84 11.47 8.02
C PHE A 114 6.60 11.57 6.50
N GLU A 115 5.60 10.86 5.98
CA GLU A 115 5.18 10.97 4.58
C GLU A 115 4.69 12.38 4.25
N GLN A 116 3.96 13.01 5.18
CA GLN A 116 3.49 14.38 5.03
C GLN A 116 4.65 15.38 4.98
N VAL A 117 5.68 15.20 5.81
CA VAL A 117 6.91 16.03 5.76
C VAL A 117 7.60 15.92 4.39
N LEU A 118 7.66 14.73 3.80
CA LEU A 118 8.25 14.53 2.46
C LEU A 118 7.39 15.17 1.36
N LEU A 119 6.06 15.08 1.46
CA LEU A 119 5.14 15.75 0.53
C LEU A 119 5.26 17.27 0.61
N ASP A 120 5.29 17.84 1.82
CA ASP A 120 5.46 19.27 2.02
C ASP A 120 6.81 19.76 1.46
N LYS A 121 7.88 18.98 1.68
CA LYS A 121 9.20 19.26 1.11
C LYS A 121 9.16 19.18 -0.42
N PHE A 122 8.48 18.18 -0.97
CA PHE A 122 8.28 18.07 -2.41
C PHE A 122 7.59 19.34 -2.94
N ASP A 123 6.47 19.77 -2.36
CA ASP A 123 5.71 20.93 -2.84
C ASP A 123 6.50 22.25 -2.81
N GLN A 124 7.35 22.43 -1.79
CA GLN A 124 8.20 23.62 -1.66
C GLN A 124 9.37 23.66 -2.65
N GLN A 125 9.80 22.52 -3.18
CA GLN A 125 10.95 22.45 -4.06
C GLN A 125 10.63 22.85 -5.51
N THR A 126 11.64 23.41 -6.17
CA THR A 126 11.67 23.56 -7.62
C THR A 126 12.27 22.32 -8.27
N ARG A 127 11.91 22.11 -9.54
CA ARG A 127 12.43 20.98 -10.31
C ARG A 127 13.85 21.27 -10.79
N ASN A 128 14.77 20.33 -10.54
CA ASN A 128 16.07 20.30 -11.20
C ASN A 128 15.95 19.37 -12.41
N GLU A 129 15.87 19.94 -13.62
CA GLU A 129 15.60 19.16 -14.84
C GLU A 129 16.61 18.04 -15.10
N GLU A 130 17.91 18.31 -14.91
CA GLU A 130 18.95 17.32 -15.18
C GLU A 130 18.89 16.15 -14.20
N TRP A 131 18.78 16.44 -12.90
CA TRP A 131 18.71 15.41 -11.88
C TRP A 131 17.41 14.63 -11.94
N ALA A 132 16.28 15.32 -12.10
CA ALA A 132 14.97 14.72 -12.18
C ALA A 132 14.87 13.77 -13.38
N TYR A 133 15.25 14.25 -14.57
CA TYR A 133 15.21 13.43 -15.80
C TYR A 133 16.08 12.18 -15.67
N ARG A 134 17.32 12.31 -15.17
CA ARG A 134 18.22 11.16 -14.98
C ARG A 134 17.63 10.14 -14.01
N THR A 135 17.00 10.59 -12.93
CA THR A 135 16.46 9.72 -11.89
C THR A 135 15.16 9.04 -12.34
N GLU A 136 14.27 9.79 -13.00
CA GLU A 136 13.04 9.27 -13.61
C GLU A 136 13.37 8.22 -14.68
N THR A 137 14.34 8.51 -15.55
CA THR A 137 14.80 7.58 -16.59
C THR A 137 15.46 6.35 -15.98
N ALA A 138 16.25 6.50 -14.92
CA ALA A 138 16.87 5.35 -14.25
C ALA A 138 15.84 4.40 -13.63
N LEU A 139 14.74 4.92 -13.06
CA LEU A 139 13.65 4.09 -12.59
C LEU A 139 12.96 3.36 -13.75
N GLN A 140 12.69 4.08 -14.84
CA GLN A 140 12.05 3.49 -16.01
C GLN A 140 12.91 2.39 -16.65
N ASP A 141 14.21 2.62 -16.79
CA ASP A 141 15.18 1.64 -17.27
C ASP A 141 15.25 0.42 -16.34
N PHE A 142 15.24 0.64 -15.02
CA PHE A 142 15.16 -0.43 -14.05
C PHE A 142 13.91 -1.28 -14.22
N LEU A 143 12.72 -0.70 -14.43
CA LEU A 143 11.50 -1.49 -14.62
C LEU A 143 11.55 -2.37 -15.87
N ILE A 144 12.32 -1.97 -16.90
CA ILE A 144 12.48 -2.73 -18.15
C ILE A 144 13.55 -3.82 -18.02
N THR A 145 14.61 -3.55 -17.26
CA THR A 145 15.82 -4.39 -17.21
C THR A 145 15.92 -5.26 -15.97
N ALA A 146 15.24 -4.89 -14.88
CA ALA A 146 15.11 -5.72 -13.71
C ALA A 146 14.25 -6.92 -14.11
N ASP A 147 14.86 -8.10 -14.06
CA ASP A 147 14.24 -9.40 -14.33
C ASP A 147 13.12 -9.71 -13.33
N LEU A 148 12.05 -8.91 -13.30
CA LEU A 148 10.92 -8.99 -12.41
C LEU A 148 9.97 -10.08 -12.91
N THR A 149 9.45 -10.90 -12.00
CA THR A 149 8.48 -11.94 -12.35
C THR A 149 7.29 -11.38 -13.12
N ILE A 150 6.75 -10.26 -12.64
CA ILE A 150 5.72 -9.47 -13.32
C ILE A 150 6.13 -8.00 -13.22
N THR A 151 6.23 -7.33 -14.35
CA THR A 151 6.63 -5.92 -14.41
C THR A 151 5.43 -5.01 -14.13
N PRO A 152 5.49 -4.13 -13.11
CA PRO A 152 4.44 -3.15 -12.85
C PRO A 152 4.47 -1.98 -13.85
N GLU A 153 3.34 -1.32 -14.02
CA GLU A 153 3.22 -0.14 -14.87
C GLU A 153 3.58 1.13 -14.09
N LEU A 154 4.47 1.95 -14.64
CA LEU A 154 4.79 3.27 -14.07
C LEU A 154 3.70 4.28 -14.47
N VAL A 155 2.93 4.75 -13.50
CA VAL A 155 1.85 5.74 -13.72
C VAL A 155 2.40 7.15 -13.68
N SER A 156 3.24 7.44 -12.69
CA SER A 156 3.85 8.76 -12.57
C SER A 156 5.24 8.66 -11.97
N ALA A 157 6.14 9.50 -12.50
CA ALA A 157 7.47 9.71 -11.96
C ALA A 157 7.75 11.20 -11.93
N GLN A 158 7.82 11.75 -10.72
CA GLN A 158 8.02 13.17 -10.51
C GLN A 158 9.15 13.38 -9.52
N CYS A 159 10.28 13.86 -10.02
CA CYS A 159 11.41 14.28 -9.22
C CYS A 159 11.56 15.79 -9.23
N LYS A 160 11.94 16.36 -8.09
CA LYS A 160 12.24 17.78 -7.93
C LYS A 160 13.74 18.02 -7.74
N THR A 161 14.18 18.61 -6.63
CA THR A 161 15.61 18.87 -6.40
C THR A 161 16.22 17.80 -5.50
N SER A 162 15.52 17.38 -4.46
CA SER A 162 15.97 16.28 -3.59
C SER A 162 14.89 15.24 -3.28
N VAL A 163 13.61 15.55 -3.54
CA VAL A 163 12.51 14.61 -3.34
C VAL A 163 11.98 14.07 -4.67
N CYS A 164 11.72 12.76 -4.71
CA CYS A 164 11.03 12.07 -5.80
C CYS A 164 9.76 11.40 -5.30
N LYS A 165 8.72 11.46 -6.12
CA LYS A 165 7.45 10.76 -5.97
C LYS A 165 7.25 9.83 -7.17
N PHE A 166 7.14 8.54 -6.90
CA PHE A 166 6.85 7.52 -7.91
C PHE A 166 5.54 6.82 -7.59
N GLU A 167 4.73 6.59 -8.60
CA GLU A 167 3.49 5.83 -8.51
C GLU A 167 3.50 4.72 -9.56
N LEU A 168 3.39 3.48 -9.09
CA LEU A 168 3.30 2.28 -9.90
C LEU A 168 1.96 1.58 -9.65
N VAL A 169 1.49 0.84 -10.64
CA VAL A 169 0.28 0.02 -10.54
C VAL A 169 0.53 -1.39 -11.06
N ALA A 170 -0.25 -2.33 -10.55
CA ALA A 170 -0.28 -3.68 -11.09
C ALA A 170 -0.71 -3.64 -12.58
N PRO A 171 -0.09 -4.46 -13.44
CA PRO A 171 -0.44 -4.49 -14.86
C PRO A 171 -1.87 -5.01 -15.05
N LYS A 172 -2.59 -4.42 -16.00
CA LYS A 172 -4.01 -4.73 -16.22
C LYS A 172 -4.20 -6.19 -16.65
N GLY A 173 -5.20 -6.84 -16.05
CA GLY A 173 -5.58 -8.22 -16.41
C GLY A 173 -4.66 -9.29 -15.84
N ASN A 174 -3.79 -8.94 -14.89
CA ASN A 174 -2.94 -9.90 -14.19
C ASN A 174 -3.47 -10.14 -12.76
N GLU A 175 -4.22 -11.22 -12.57
CA GLU A 175 -4.77 -11.63 -11.27
C GLU A 175 -3.71 -12.25 -10.34
N GLU A 176 -2.51 -12.55 -10.87
CA GLU A 176 -1.40 -13.13 -10.10
C GLU A 176 -0.51 -12.07 -9.44
N PHE A 177 -0.74 -10.78 -9.76
CA PHE A 177 0.00 -9.69 -9.16
C PHE A 177 -0.49 -9.45 -7.72
N ASP A 178 0.38 -9.75 -6.74
CA ASP A 178 0.11 -9.56 -5.32
C ASP A 178 1.25 -8.82 -4.60
N HIS A 179 1.12 -8.70 -3.28
CA HIS A 179 2.11 -8.04 -2.41
C HIS A 179 3.54 -8.60 -2.52
N ARG A 180 3.74 -9.84 -2.98
CA ARG A 180 5.06 -10.46 -3.20
C ARG A 180 5.79 -9.80 -4.34
N GLN A 181 5.10 -9.43 -5.42
CA GLN A 181 5.68 -8.70 -6.55
C GLN A 181 6.09 -7.29 -6.12
N TRP A 182 5.29 -6.61 -5.30
CA TRP A 182 5.71 -5.32 -4.71
C TRP A 182 6.96 -5.45 -3.82
N ARG A 183 7.04 -6.53 -3.04
CA ARG A 183 8.24 -6.81 -2.23
C ARG A 183 9.46 -7.12 -3.11
N GLU A 184 9.29 -7.95 -4.15
CA GLU A 184 10.35 -8.29 -5.10
C GLU A 184 10.90 -7.04 -5.78
N LEU A 185 10.00 -6.15 -6.25
CA LEU A 185 10.34 -4.85 -6.82
C LEU A 185 11.22 -4.07 -5.85
N ASN A 186 10.76 -3.87 -4.61
CA ASN A 186 11.49 -3.12 -3.61
C ASN A 186 12.87 -3.73 -3.32
N ASP A 187 12.95 -5.06 -3.16
CA ASP A 187 14.19 -5.79 -2.87
C ASP A 187 15.24 -5.68 -3.99
N LYS A 188 14.79 -5.58 -5.25
CA LYS A 188 15.67 -5.36 -6.41
C LYS A 188 16.03 -3.89 -6.58
N LEU A 189 15.10 -2.99 -6.30
CA LEU A 189 15.24 -1.55 -6.44
C LEU A 189 16.28 -1.00 -5.46
N VAL A 190 16.23 -1.41 -4.19
CA VAL A 190 17.22 -0.99 -3.18
C VAL A 190 18.65 -1.42 -3.50
N LYS A 191 18.86 -2.44 -4.34
CA LYS A 191 20.19 -2.89 -4.74
C LYS A 191 20.79 -2.07 -5.88
N GLN A 192 19.99 -1.23 -6.54
CA GLN A 192 20.45 -0.44 -7.68
C GLN A 192 21.36 0.71 -7.23
N ALA A 193 22.41 0.96 -8.01
CA ALA A 193 23.36 2.03 -7.70
C ALA A 193 22.70 3.41 -7.67
N PHE A 194 21.76 3.67 -8.58
CA PHE A 194 21.03 4.93 -8.59
C PHE A 194 20.11 5.10 -7.37
N TRP A 195 19.69 4.01 -6.72
CA TRP A 195 18.81 4.08 -5.55
C TRP A 195 19.56 4.49 -4.28
N GLN A 196 20.86 4.21 -4.21
CA GLN A 196 21.72 4.51 -3.05
C GLN A 196 21.90 6.02 -2.77
N GLN A 197 21.48 6.88 -3.70
CA GLN A 197 21.48 8.33 -3.51
C GLN A 197 20.42 8.79 -2.49
N PHE A 198 19.34 8.03 -2.33
CA PHE A 198 18.27 8.35 -1.39
C PHE A 198 18.65 7.94 0.04
N LYS A 199 18.44 8.84 0.99
CA LYS A 199 18.72 8.64 2.42
C LYS A 199 17.47 8.26 3.19
N THR A 200 16.33 8.78 2.74
CA THR A 200 15.03 8.52 3.34
C THR A 200 14.08 8.04 2.26
N SER A 201 13.28 7.03 2.60
CA SER A 201 12.30 6.44 1.70
C SER A 201 11.05 6.00 2.47
N THR A 202 9.88 6.36 1.98
CA THR A 202 8.61 5.77 2.38
C THR A 202 8.02 5.02 1.20
N SER A 203 7.43 3.87 1.48
CA SER A 203 6.71 3.08 0.50
C SER A 203 5.33 2.75 1.03
N THR A 204 4.32 3.10 0.26
CA THR A 204 2.92 2.85 0.57
C THR A 204 2.37 1.91 -0.51
N SER A 205 2.13 0.65 -0.15
CA SER A 205 1.54 -0.36 -1.03
C SER A 205 0.07 -0.60 -0.71
N SER A 206 -0.74 -0.83 -1.72
CA SER A 206 -1.99 -1.58 -1.65
C SER A 206 -1.98 -2.72 -2.68
N ASP A 207 -3.11 -3.38 -2.88
CA ASP A 207 -3.22 -4.50 -3.84
C ASP A 207 -2.92 -4.03 -5.27
N ASP A 208 -3.44 -2.86 -5.66
CA ASP A 208 -3.35 -2.36 -7.04
C ASP A 208 -2.29 -1.28 -7.25
N ASP A 209 -1.84 -0.61 -6.18
CA ASP A 209 -0.94 0.53 -6.27
C ASP A 209 0.26 0.48 -5.33
N PHE A 210 1.34 1.09 -5.79
CA PHE A 210 2.58 1.23 -5.04
C PHE A 210 3.12 2.63 -5.21
N GLN A 211 3.14 3.37 -4.11
CA GLN A 211 3.66 4.72 -4.06
C GLN A 211 4.97 4.75 -3.29
N LEU A 212 5.98 5.42 -3.85
CA LEU A 212 7.27 5.65 -3.23
C LEU A 212 7.50 7.16 -3.10
N LEU A 213 7.86 7.61 -1.91
CA LEU A 213 8.46 8.93 -1.71
C LEU A 213 9.88 8.78 -1.22
N LEU A 214 10.80 9.44 -1.88
CA LEU A 214 12.23 9.30 -1.62
C LEU A 214 12.85 10.68 -1.47
N SER A 215 13.80 10.82 -0.56
CA SER A 215 14.57 12.04 -0.39
C SER A 215 16.07 11.74 -0.32
N THR A 216 16.87 12.54 -1.02
CA THR A 216 18.34 12.51 -0.95
C THR A 216 18.88 13.21 0.30
N GLU A 217 18.01 13.94 0.99
CA GLU A 217 18.28 14.56 2.28
C GLU A 217 17.81 13.64 3.43
N PRO A 218 18.50 13.69 4.58
CA PRO A 218 18.06 13.01 5.80
C PRO A 218 16.75 13.60 6.36
#